data_AF-A0A7Y9LD06-F1
#
_entry.id   AF-A0A7Y9LD06-F1
#
_cell.length_a   1.000
_cell.length_b   1.000
_cell.length_c   1.000
_cell.angle_alpha   90.00
_cell.angle_beta   90.00
_cell.angle_gamma   90.00
#
_symmetry.space_group_name_H-M   'P 1'
#
loop_
_entity.id
_entity.type
_entity.pdbx_description
1 polymer ?
#
loop_
_entity_poly.entity_id
_entity_poly.type
_entity_poly.pdbx_seq_one_letter_code
_entity_poly.pdbx_strand_id
1 'polypeptide(L)'
;MSLSASEYYEAGMSLPPEVRKDVALRLLRSVESDESMGRAAEEWLRSEVAAAYDALKADRSRAIPADDIRSRLEAKWAARS
;
A
#
# COMPACT_ATOMS: atom_id res chain seq x y z
N MET A 1 13.66 -24.75 13.31
CA MET A 1 12.29 -24.89 13.83
C MET A 1 11.71 -23.50 13.95
N SER A 2 10.61 -23.18 13.24
CA SER A 2 9.91 -21.91 13.39
C SER A 2 8.91 -22.03 14.53
N LEU A 3 8.93 -21.10 15.48
CA LEU A 3 7.91 -21.03 16.53
C LEU A 3 6.55 -20.72 15.89
N SER A 4 5.48 -21.22 16.50
CA SER A 4 4.10 -20.84 16.20
C SER A 4 3.82 -19.42 16.69
N ALA A 5 2.76 -18.79 16.19
CA ALA A 5 2.35 -17.45 16.61
C ALA A 5 2.08 -17.36 18.13
N SER A 6 1.56 -18.45 18.73
CA SER A 6 1.33 -18.54 20.17
C SER A 6 2.64 -18.57 20.96
N GLU A 7 3.62 -19.36 20.50
CA GLU A 7 4.93 -19.45 21.15
C GLU A 7 5.71 -18.13 21.06
N TYR A 8 5.55 -17.37 19.97
CA TYR A 8 6.11 -16.02 19.87
C TYR A 8 5.46 -15.04 20.85
N TYR A 9 4.15 -15.13 21.04
CA TYR A 9 3.43 -14.30 22.00
C TYR A 9 3.88 -14.58 23.43
N GLU A 10 3.93 -15.86 23.83
CA GLU A 10 4.38 -16.27 25.17
C GLU A 10 5.84 -15.86 25.43
N ALA A 11 6.72 -16.09 24.45
CA ALA A 11 8.12 -15.64 24.52
C ALA A 11 8.19 -14.11 24.69
N GLY A 12 7.40 -13.35 23.92
CA GLY A 12 7.31 -11.90 24.03
C GLY A 12 6.82 -11.44 25.39
N MET A 13 5.81 -12.09 25.96
CA MET A 13 5.23 -11.71 27.26
C MET A 13 6.16 -12.05 28.44
N SER A 14 7.02 -13.05 28.30
CA SER A 14 8.03 -13.41 29.30
C SER A 14 9.19 -12.39 29.46
N LEU A 15 9.34 -11.46 28.51
CA LEU A 15 10.37 -10.42 28.57
C LEU A 15 10.03 -9.33 29.61
N PRO A 16 11.04 -8.66 30.19
CA PRO A 16 10.84 -7.48 31.02
C PRO A 16 10.06 -6.38 30.26
N PRO A 17 9.23 -5.56 30.94
CA PRO A 17 8.39 -4.56 30.29
C PRO A 17 9.12 -3.62 29.33
N GLU A 18 10.30 -3.12 29.71
CA GLU A 18 11.11 -2.24 28.87
C GLU A 18 11.62 -2.95 27.61
N VAL A 19 12.02 -4.23 27.74
CA VAL A 19 12.48 -5.04 26.61
C VAL A 19 11.32 -5.36 25.65
N ARG A 20 10.10 -5.60 26.15
CA ARG A 20 8.91 -5.78 25.32
C ARG A 20 8.64 -4.57 24.44
N LYS A 21 8.74 -3.37 25.02
CA LYS A 21 8.56 -2.10 24.30
C LYS A 21 9.60 -1.94 23.19
N ASP A 22 10.87 -2.21 23.48
CA ASP A 22 11.94 -2.11 22.49
C ASP A 22 11.78 -3.11 21.33
N VAL A 23 11.39 -4.35 21.64
CA VAL A 23 11.10 -5.38 20.63
C VAL A 23 9.88 -4.98 19.79
N ALA A 24 8.80 -4.51 20.40
CA ALA A 24 7.61 -4.05 19.68
C ALA A 24 7.93 -2.88 18.73
N LEU A 25 8.69 -1.89 19.19
CA LEU A 25 9.13 -0.76 18.35
C LEU A 25 10.08 -1.19 17.23
N ARG A 26 10.90 -2.22 17.45
CA ARG A 26 11.77 -2.78 16.42
C ARG A 26 11.00 -3.58 15.37
N LEU A 27 10.00 -4.36 15.78
CA LEU A 27 9.11 -5.09 14.88
C LEU A 27 8.27 -4.12 14.04
N LEU A 28 7.68 -3.09 14.66
CA LEU A 28 6.95 -2.05 13.95
C LEU A 28 7.79 -1.41 12.83
N ARG A 29 9.02 -0.99 13.16
CA ARG A 29 9.96 -0.40 12.19
C ARG A 29 10.40 -1.38 11.11
N SER A 30 10.44 -2.68 11.39
CA SER A 30 10.77 -3.70 10.38
C SER A 30 9.64 -3.90 9.37
N VAL A 31 8.39 -3.65 9.78
CA VAL A 31 7.21 -3.67 8.90
C VAL A 31 7.09 -2.35 8.14
N GLU A 32 7.49 -1.22 8.71
CA GLU A 32 7.54 0.09 8.04
C GLU A 32 8.59 0.19 6.91
N SER A 33 9.47 -0.81 6.75
CA SER A 33 10.40 -0.89 5.61
C SER A 33 9.68 -1.31 4.33
N ASP A 34 8.72 -0.51 3.89
CA ASP A 34 7.95 -0.71 2.67
C ASP A 34 8.73 -0.24 1.42
N GLU A 35 10.06 -0.33 1.46
CA GLU A 35 10.91 0.05 0.32
C GLU A 35 10.58 -0.74 -0.95
N SER A 36 10.07 -1.96 -0.80
CA SER A 36 9.57 -2.75 -1.94
C SER A 36 8.31 -2.13 -2.55
N MET A 37 7.36 -1.66 -1.74
CA MET A 37 6.20 -0.91 -2.23
C MET A 37 6.61 0.43 -2.81
N GLY A 38 7.57 1.13 -2.20
CA GLY A 38 8.14 2.36 -2.74
C GLY A 38 8.76 2.16 -4.12
N ARG A 39 9.59 1.11 -4.30
CA ARG A 39 10.18 0.77 -5.60
C ARG A 39 9.14 0.34 -6.63
N ALA A 40 8.16 -0.47 -6.24
CA ALA A 40 7.09 -0.90 -7.16
C ALA A 40 6.22 0.28 -7.61
N ALA A 41 5.89 1.19 -6.69
CA ALA A 41 5.16 2.41 -7.01
C ALA A 41 5.97 3.33 -7.95
N GLU A 42 7.27 3.51 -7.68
CA GLU A 42 8.17 4.31 -8.52
C GLU A 42 8.26 3.74 -9.95
N GLU A 43 8.42 2.43 -10.09
CA GLU A 43 8.46 1.77 -11.40
C GLU A 43 7.15 1.96 -12.16
N TRP A 44 6.00 1.79 -11.49
CA TRP A 44 4.68 2.00 -12.08
C TRP A 44 4.47 3.46 -12.52
N LEU A 45 4.90 4.43 -11.69
CA LEU A 45 4.82 5.85 -12.03
C LEU A 45 5.64 6.18 -13.29
N ARG A 46 6.84 5.61 -13.42
CA ARG A 46 7.74 5.86 -14.56
C ARG A 46 7.30 5.15 -15.83
N SER A 47 6.84 3.90 -15.74
CA SER A 47 6.52 3.08 -16.90
C SER A 47 5.12 3.35 -17.46
N GLU A 48 4.12 3.51 -16.59
CA GLU A 48 2.72 3.62 -17.00
C GLU A 48 2.19 5.05 -16.89
N VAL A 49 2.36 5.68 -15.72
CA VAL A 49 1.73 7.00 -15.46
C VAL A 49 2.36 8.08 -16.32
N ALA A 50 3.69 8.10 -16.44
CA ALA A 50 4.38 9.05 -17.32
C ALA A 50 3.89 8.94 -18.77
N ALA A 51 3.80 7.72 -19.31
CA ALA A 51 3.32 7.48 -20.67
C ALA A 51 1.86 7.93 -20.86
N ALA A 52 0.97 7.61 -19.90
CA ALA A 52 -0.42 8.04 -19.94
C ALA A 52 -0.55 9.58 -19.90
N TYR A 53 0.26 10.24 -19.07
CA TYR A 53 0.28 11.68 -18.92
C TYR A 53 0.82 12.39 -20.16
N ASP A 54 1.92 11.91 -20.74
CA ASP A 54 2.49 12.46 -21.97
C ASP A 54 1.51 12.35 -23.12
N ALA A 55 0.78 11.24 -23.19
CA ALA A 55 -0.21 11.03 -24.23
C ALA A 55 -1.47 11.91 -24.04
N LEU A 56 -1.85 12.22 -22.79
CA LEU A 56 -2.88 13.24 -22.48
C LEU A 56 -2.40 14.66 -22.79
N LYS A 57 -1.11 14.95 -22.57
CA LYS A 57 -0.51 16.24 -22.95
C LYS A 57 -0.50 16.43 -24.46
N ALA A 58 -0.14 15.39 -25.20
CA ALA A 58 -0.11 15.40 -26.66
C ALA A 58 -1.51 15.50 -27.25
N ASP A 59 -2.50 14.85 -26.64
CA ASP A 59 -3.90 14.88 -27.07
C ASP A 59 -4.85 15.13 -25.89
N ARG A 60 -5.27 16.40 -25.76
CA ARG A 60 -6.19 16.84 -24.71
C ARG A 60 -7.61 16.31 -24.88
N SER A 61 -8.00 15.84 -26.06
CA SER A 61 -9.34 15.25 -26.28
C SER A 61 -9.53 13.95 -25.51
N ARG A 62 -8.42 13.34 -25.04
CA ARG A 62 -8.42 12.16 -24.17
C ARG A 62 -8.84 12.44 -22.73
N ALA A 63 -9.00 13.70 -22.34
CA ALA A 63 -9.45 14.06 -21.01
C ALA A 63 -10.88 13.57 -20.78
N ILE A 64 -11.11 12.91 -19.64
CA ILE A 64 -12.44 12.47 -19.23
C ILE A 64 -12.98 13.50 -18.22
N PRO A 65 -14.19 14.04 -18.41
CA PRO A 65 -14.84 14.91 -17.44
C PRO A 65 -14.99 14.24 -16.07
N ALA A 66 -14.83 15.02 -15.00
CA ALA A 66 -14.90 14.49 -13.64
C ALA A 66 -16.27 13.88 -13.31
N ASP A 67 -17.35 14.43 -13.87
CA ASP A 67 -18.71 13.94 -13.65
C ASP A 67 -18.95 12.58 -14.32
N ASP A 68 -18.33 12.34 -15.49
CA ASP A 68 -18.38 11.04 -16.16
C ASP A 68 -17.63 9.96 -15.35
N ILE A 69 -16.48 10.32 -14.77
CA ILE A 69 -15.74 9.45 -13.87
C ILE A 69 -16.58 9.10 -12.64
N ARG A 70 -17.19 10.10 -11.99
CA ARG A 70 -18.04 9.89 -10.80
C ARG A 70 -19.22 8.98 -11.12
N SER A 71 -19.96 9.27 -12.18
CA SER A 71 -21.12 8.47 -12.60
C SER A 71 -20.74 7.02 -12.88
N ARG A 72 -19.59 6.79 -13.52
CA ARG A 72 -19.09 5.44 -13.81
C ARG A 72 -18.66 4.68 -12.54
N LEU A 73 -18.07 5.37 -11.56
CA LEU A 73 -17.71 4.78 -10.27
C LEU A 73 -18.95 4.42 -9.46
N GLU A 74 -19.96 5.29 -9.41
CA GLU A 74 -21.24 5.05 -8.74
C GLU A 74 -21.96 3.83 -9.34
N ALA A 75 -22.07 3.76 -10.67
CA ALA A 75 -22.65 2.60 -11.36
C ALA A 75 -21.90 1.30 -11.04
N LYS A 76 -20.56 1.34 -11.01
CA LYS A 76 -19.73 0.19 -10.64
C LYS A 76 -19.97 -0.25 -9.19
N TRP A 77 -20.15 0.70 -8.28
CA TRP A 77 -20.46 0.39 -6.89
C TRP A 77 -21.87 -0.19 -6.73
N ALA A 78 -22.88 0.40 -7.37
CA ALA A 78 -24.23 -0.11 -7.36
C ALA A 78 -24.34 -1.54 -7.92
N ALA A 79 -23.50 -1.90 -8.90
CA ALA A 79 -23.45 -3.25 -9.46
C ALA A 79 -22.76 -4.29 -8.56
N ARG A 80 -22.18 -3.87 -7.42
CA ARG A 80 -21.45 -4.73 -6.49
C ARG A 80 -22.30 -5.15 -5.28
N SER A 81 -23.45 -4.51 -5.07
CA SER A 81 -24.49 -4.89 -4.10
C SER A 81 -25.48 -5.87 -4.71
#